data_AF-A0A0G0LHJ0-F1
#
_entry.id   AF-A0A0G0LHJ0-F1
#
_cell.length_a   1.000
_cell.length_b   1.000
_cell.length_c   1.000
_cell.angle_alpha   90.00
_cell.angle_beta   90.00
_cell.angle_gamma   90.00
#
_symmetry.space_group_name_H-M   'P 1'
#
loop_
_entity.id
_entity.type
_entity.pdbx_description
1 polymer ?
#
loop_
_entity_poly.entity_id
_entity_poly.type
_entity_poly.pdbx_seq_one_letter_code
_entity_poly.pdbx_strand_id
1 'polypeptide(L)'
;MTSQEIRGKFLEFFEKKGHKIVPSSSLVPEGDLSVLLTTAGMQQFKPYFTGDKDPMKDFGSRRTASVQKSFRTSDIDEVGDESHLTFFEMLGHFSFGDYFKKETIEWTFELLTKIFGIDKERISASVFKGDQKIPKDQESYDAWLRFLPAEKIKLGLREDGNIWGPAGPEGPCGACNEVYVDGLEVATLVFMEYFYSKDDVFAPLKQKGVDVGWGFERLVKVIQSAPTVFETDLFLPIIEMIPHQDIVGNLNKEARSVRIIADHIRGATFLIADGILPSNIAQGYILRRLLRRAIRYGRILNLDKNFLVSLSQKVIEICKEFYPELRVKRDDILTVIQKEEEKFSKTLKNGLKELEKMLAAKADKIISGNDAFYLYESYGFPMELTRELAKEKGFLIDESGWETALKKHQEISRAGAEKKFGGHGLEKVPSSKFQVPSSDVEKITRLHTATHLLHQALHDVLGGIAEIKQMGSDITEERTRFDFTFPRKLIPEEIKKIENIVNDKIKLDLPVYAQKMPKEKALKLEAKAFFKEKYPDEVNVYSVGDPDLSKAYSKEFCGGPHVKSTGEIGSFKIIKEESSSAGIRRIRAIVE
;
A
#
# COMPACT_ATOMS: atom_id res chain seq x y z
N MET A 1 -32.96 3.97 -2.13
CA MET A 1 -32.05 4.94 -1.47
C MET A 1 -30.72 4.91 -2.19
N THR A 2 -30.09 6.07 -2.37
CA THR A 2 -28.73 6.17 -2.92
C THR A 2 -27.70 5.73 -1.88
N SER A 3 -26.51 5.38 -2.32
CA SER A 3 -25.36 5.08 -1.47
C SER A 3 -25.05 6.23 -0.50
N GLN A 4 -25.17 7.48 -0.93
CA GLN A 4 -24.97 8.65 -0.07
C GLN A 4 -26.02 8.74 1.05
N GLU A 5 -27.30 8.50 0.73
CA GLU A 5 -28.37 8.46 1.73
C GLU A 5 -28.16 7.32 2.74
N ILE A 6 -27.69 6.15 2.27
CA ILE A 6 -27.44 4.99 3.14
C ILE A 6 -26.32 5.30 4.14
N ARG A 7 -25.17 5.86 3.70
CA ARG A 7 -24.11 6.31 4.62
C ARG A 7 -24.62 7.34 5.62
N GLY A 8 -25.34 8.34 5.14
CA GLY A 8 -25.88 9.42 5.97
C GLY A 8 -26.83 8.89 7.06
N LYS A 9 -27.80 8.06 6.67
CA LYS A 9 -28.75 7.43 7.60
C LYS A 9 -28.08 6.53 8.62
N PHE A 10 -27.05 5.77 8.23
CA PHE A 10 -26.27 4.95 9.16
C PHE A 10 -25.59 5.81 10.23
N LEU A 11 -24.86 6.85 9.81
CA LEU A 11 -24.14 7.72 10.74
C LEU A 11 -25.10 8.50 11.65
N GLU A 12 -26.17 9.07 11.09
CA GLU A 12 -27.19 9.78 11.87
C GLU A 12 -27.88 8.86 12.89
N PHE A 13 -28.15 7.61 12.50
CA PHE A 13 -28.75 6.62 13.40
C PHE A 13 -27.86 6.36 14.63
N PHE A 14 -26.57 6.14 14.43
CA PHE A 14 -25.65 5.89 15.54
C PHE A 14 -25.28 7.16 16.32
N GLU A 15 -25.22 8.33 15.67
CA GLU A 15 -25.07 9.61 16.37
C GLU A 15 -26.22 9.82 17.37
N LYS A 16 -27.47 9.53 16.97
CA LYS A 16 -28.64 9.59 17.87
C LYS A 16 -28.59 8.57 19.02
N LYS A 17 -27.81 7.50 18.90
CA LYS A 17 -27.54 6.53 19.98
C LYS A 17 -26.30 6.92 20.82
N GLY A 18 -25.73 8.12 20.61
CA GLY A 18 -24.62 8.65 21.40
C GLY A 18 -23.23 8.24 20.91
N HIS A 19 -23.12 7.68 19.71
CA HIS A 19 -21.83 7.36 19.10
C HIS A 19 -21.16 8.63 18.58
N LYS A 20 -19.87 8.77 18.86
CA LYS A 20 -19.04 9.78 18.21
C LYS A 20 -18.76 9.35 16.77
N ILE A 21 -19.13 10.18 15.80
CA ILE A 21 -18.78 9.93 14.40
C ILE A 21 -17.30 10.24 14.20
N VAL A 22 -16.56 9.24 13.72
CA VAL A 22 -15.12 9.30 13.45
C VAL A 22 -14.88 9.16 11.94
N PRO A 23 -14.07 10.04 11.32
CA PRO A 23 -13.70 9.91 9.92
C PRO A 23 -12.97 8.59 9.63
N SER A 24 -12.99 8.16 8.36
CA SER A 24 -12.17 7.04 7.90
C SER A 24 -10.68 7.33 8.10
N SER A 25 -9.92 6.37 8.61
CA SER A 25 -8.45 6.39 8.53
C SER A 25 -7.97 6.12 7.11
N SER A 26 -6.68 6.38 6.88
CA SER A 26 -5.98 6.01 5.65
C SER A 26 -6.04 4.50 5.38
N LEU A 27 -6.01 4.11 4.10
CA LEU A 27 -5.74 2.74 3.65
C LEU A 27 -4.32 2.29 3.98
N VAL A 28 -3.40 3.21 4.28
CA VAL A 28 -2.07 2.91 4.79
C VAL A 28 -2.13 2.98 6.33
N PRO A 29 -2.09 1.84 7.03
CA PRO A 29 -2.22 1.82 8.49
C PRO A 29 -1.01 2.49 9.14
N GLU A 30 -1.27 3.42 10.07
CA GLU A 30 -0.23 4.06 10.86
C GLU A 30 0.11 3.19 12.08
N GLY A 31 1.36 2.73 12.16
CA GLY A 31 1.88 2.02 13.34
C GLY A 31 1.52 0.54 13.44
N ASP A 32 0.73 -0.04 12.51
CA ASP A 32 0.50 -1.49 12.43
C ASP A 32 1.37 -2.11 11.32
N LEU A 33 2.47 -2.76 11.72
CA LEU A 33 3.39 -3.44 10.81
C LEU A 33 2.92 -4.84 10.39
N SER A 34 1.80 -5.34 10.94
CA SER A 34 1.29 -6.68 10.63
C SER A 34 0.49 -6.76 9.33
N VAL A 35 0.05 -5.61 8.81
CA VAL A 35 -0.77 -5.50 7.60
C VAL A 35 -0.22 -4.43 6.63
N LEU A 36 -0.36 -4.66 5.33
CA LEU A 36 0.08 -3.69 4.31
C LEU A 36 -0.94 -2.59 4.05
N LEU A 37 -2.22 -2.92 4.13
CA LEU A 37 -3.33 -2.02 3.90
C LEU A 37 -4.39 -2.23 4.98
N THR A 38 -5.21 -1.20 5.21
CA THR A 38 -6.36 -1.29 6.10
C THR A 38 -7.41 -2.24 5.51
N THR A 39 -7.65 -3.38 6.15
CA THR A 39 -8.54 -4.47 5.68
C THR A 39 -9.90 -4.49 6.37
N ALA A 40 -10.06 -3.77 7.49
CA ALA A 40 -11.29 -3.77 8.29
C ALA A 40 -11.52 -2.44 9.03
N GLY A 41 -12.81 -2.16 9.32
CA GLY A 41 -13.26 -0.99 10.07
C GLY A 41 -12.63 -0.86 11.45
N MET A 42 -12.46 -1.97 12.17
CA MET A 42 -11.92 -1.97 13.53
C MET A 42 -10.46 -1.55 13.63
N GLN A 43 -9.67 -1.57 12.55
CA GLN A 43 -8.21 -1.36 12.61
C GLN A 43 -7.81 -0.01 13.18
N GLN A 44 -8.55 1.04 12.86
CA GLN A 44 -8.34 2.36 13.46
C GLN A 44 -8.66 2.42 14.96
N PHE A 45 -9.37 1.40 15.49
CA PHE A 45 -9.81 1.32 16.88
C PHE A 45 -9.09 0.24 17.71
N LYS A 46 -8.19 -0.55 17.10
CA LYS A 46 -7.47 -1.65 17.77
C LYS A 46 -6.85 -1.25 19.13
N PRO A 47 -6.15 -0.10 19.28
CA PRO A 47 -5.53 0.29 20.55
C PRO A 47 -6.53 0.57 21.69
N TYR A 48 -7.80 0.86 21.38
CA TYR A 48 -8.81 1.15 22.39
C TYR A 48 -9.40 -0.14 22.97
N PHE A 49 -9.44 -1.23 22.20
CA PHE A 49 -9.86 -2.55 22.71
C PHE A 49 -8.81 -3.16 23.65
N THR A 50 -7.52 -2.94 23.38
CA THR A 50 -6.41 -3.39 24.24
C THR A 50 -6.22 -2.52 25.48
N GLY A 51 -6.77 -1.30 25.47
CA GLY A 51 -6.61 -0.31 26.55
C GLY A 51 -5.34 0.52 26.46
N ASP A 52 -4.61 0.44 25.34
CA ASP A 52 -3.42 1.26 25.07
C ASP A 52 -3.78 2.73 24.81
N LYS A 53 -5.00 2.99 24.35
CA LYS A 53 -5.59 4.33 24.21
C LYS A 53 -6.91 4.44 24.96
N ASP A 54 -7.25 5.66 25.35
CA ASP A 54 -8.47 5.98 26.09
C ASP A 54 -9.50 6.66 25.18
N PRO A 55 -10.63 6.00 24.87
CA PRO A 55 -11.64 6.55 23.96
C PRO A 55 -12.36 7.77 24.55
N MET A 56 -12.45 7.89 25.88
CA MET A 56 -13.01 9.09 26.52
C MET A 56 -12.09 10.30 26.35
N LYS A 57 -10.78 10.08 26.39
CA LYS A 57 -9.79 11.14 26.16
C LYS A 57 -9.74 11.56 24.70
N ASP A 58 -9.74 10.60 23.78
CA ASP A 58 -9.47 10.86 22.36
C ASP A 58 -10.74 11.23 21.57
N PHE A 59 -11.91 10.69 21.96
CA PHE A 59 -13.19 10.90 21.27
C PHE A 59 -14.28 11.56 22.12
N GLY A 60 -14.12 11.61 23.45
CA GLY A 60 -15.17 12.06 24.37
C GLY A 60 -16.32 11.06 24.51
N SER A 61 -16.17 9.83 24.01
CA SER A 61 -17.21 8.79 24.06
C SER A 61 -16.59 7.40 24.01
N ARG A 62 -17.20 6.44 24.71
CA ARG A 62 -16.89 4.99 24.58
C ARG A 62 -17.59 4.33 23.40
N ARG A 63 -18.40 5.09 22.66
CA ARG A 63 -19.15 4.65 21.49
C ARG A 63 -18.63 5.42 20.27
N THR A 64 -18.23 4.73 19.22
CA THR A 64 -17.82 5.37 17.96
C THR A 64 -18.51 4.73 16.77
N ALA A 65 -18.73 5.50 15.72
CA ALA A 65 -19.19 4.98 14.43
C ALA A 65 -18.41 5.62 13.29
N SER A 66 -18.18 4.86 12.22
CA SER A 66 -17.38 5.30 11.07
C SER A 66 -17.80 4.59 9.79
N VAL A 67 -17.45 5.18 8.64
CA VAL A 67 -17.43 4.49 7.34
C VAL A 67 -15.98 4.37 6.94
N GLN A 68 -15.39 3.20 7.11
CA GLN A 68 -13.96 2.98 6.90
C GLN A 68 -13.68 2.46 5.49
N LYS A 69 -12.79 3.17 4.77
CA LYS A 69 -12.15 2.68 3.55
C LYS A 69 -11.37 1.39 3.87
N SER A 70 -11.67 0.30 3.18
CA SER A 70 -11.03 -1.01 3.38
C SER A 70 -10.53 -1.58 2.06
N PHE A 71 -9.46 -2.36 2.13
CA PHE A 71 -8.83 -2.98 0.98
C PHE A 71 -8.50 -4.45 1.25
N ARG A 72 -8.96 -5.36 0.38
CA ARG A 72 -8.65 -6.80 0.46
C ARG A 72 -7.91 -7.25 -0.79
N THR A 73 -6.71 -7.77 -0.58
CA THR A 73 -5.88 -8.33 -1.66
C THR A 73 -6.10 -9.81 -1.89
N SER A 74 -6.70 -10.50 -0.92
CA SER A 74 -7.04 -11.93 -1.00
C SER A 74 -8.09 -12.19 -2.09
N ASP A 75 -9.01 -11.24 -2.27
CA ASP A 75 -10.23 -11.42 -3.06
C ASP A 75 -10.06 -10.92 -4.52
N ILE A 76 -8.83 -10.53 -4.90
CA ILE A 76 -8.54 -9.86 -6.18
C ILE A 76 -8.83 -10.74 -7.40
N ASP A 77 -8.78 -12.07 -7.25
CA ASP A 77 -8.98 -13.02 -8.34
C ASP A 77 -10.46 -13.39 -8.51
N GLU A 78 -11.25 -13.20 -7.46
CA GLU A 78 -12.71 -13.37 -7.36
C GLU A 78 -13.46 -12.16 -7.93
N VAL A 79 -12.85 -10.96 -7.91
CA VAL A 79 -13.44 -9.73 -8.45
C VAL A 79 -13.99 -9.94 -9.86
N GLY A 80 -15.19 -9.37 -10.07
CA GLY A 80 -15.97 -9.47 -11.30
C GLY A 80 -17.08 -10.53 -11.23
N ASP A 81 -17.22 -11.20 -10.09
CA ASP A 81 -18.40 -11.98 -9.74
C ASP A 81 -19.56 -11.09 -9.26
N GLU A 82 -20.45 -11.60 -8.41
CA GLU A 82 -21.62 -10.87 -7.93
C GLU A 82 -21.35 -9.93 -6.74
N SER A 83 -20.24 -10.10 -5.99
CA SER A 83 -20.11 -9.47 -4.67
C SER A 83 -18.68 -9.17 -4.17
N HIS A 84 -17.62 -9.70 -4.79
CA HIS A 84 -16.25 -9.46 -4.35
C HIS A 84 -15.68 -8.18 -4.95
N LEU A 85 -14.97 -7.43 -4.10
CA LEU A 85 -14.35 -6.14 -4.41
C LEU A 85 -12.94 -6.10 -3.81
N THR A 86 -12.02 -5.40 -4.46
CA THR A 86 -10.71 -5.14 -3.86
C THR A 86 -10.78 -3.98 -2.88
N PHE A 87 -11.51 -2.92 -3.23
CA PHE A 87 -11.77 -1.76 -2.39
C PHE A 87 -13.26 -1.68 -2.07
N PHE A 88 -13.56 -1.56 -0.79
CA PHE A 88 -14.93 -1.47 -0.31
C PHE A 88 -14.98 -0.62 0.96
N GLU A 89 -16.18 -0.19 1.31
CA GLU A 89 -16.41 0.57 2.53
C GLU A 89 -17.02 -0.33 3.59
N MET A 90 -16.53 -0.19 4.82
CA MET A 90 -17.07 -0.90 5.97
C MET A 90 -17.74 0.10 6.89
N LEU A 91 -19.07 0.09 6.93
CA LEU A 91 -19.82 0.87 7.92
C LEU A 91 -19.66 0.14 9.24
N GLY A 92 -19.34 0.86 10.31
CA GLY A 92 -19.10 0.22 11.58
C GLY A 92 -19.52 1.06 12.76
N HIS A 93 -19.88 0.37 13.83
CA HIS A 93 -20.09 0.96 15.14
C HIS A 93 -19.39 0.11 16.18
N PHE A 94 -18.78 0.79 17.16
CA PHE A 94 -17.85 0.20 18.10
C PHE A 94 -18.24 0.58 19.52
N SER A 95 -17.94 -0.33 20.45
CA SER A 95 -18.14 -0.14 21.90
C SER A 95 -16.85 -0.50 22.61
N PHE A 96 -16.36 0.40 23.46
CA PHE A 96 -15.22 0.17 24.34
C PHE A 96 -15.72 0.00 25.78
N GLY A 97 -16.49 -1.07 26.02
CA GLY A 97 -17.03 -1.41 27.33
C GLY A 97 -18.28 -0.63 27.74
N ASP A 98 -19.11 -0.20 26.80
CA ASP A 98 -20.33 0.58 27.08
C ASP A 98 -21.64 -0.21 26.84
N TYR A 99 -21.86 -0.69 25.61
CA TYR A 99 -22.94 -1.62 25.24
C TYR A 99 -22.35 -2.91 24.68
N PHE A 100 -23.19 -3.95 24.54
CA PHE A 100 -22.74 -5.27 24.12
C PHE A 100 -23.74 -5.97 23.18
N LYS A 101 -24.02 -7.27 23.35
CA LYS A 101 -24.76 -8.12 22.41
C LYS A 101 -26.19 -7.66 22.18
N LYS A 102 -26.95 -7.47 23.26
CA LYS A 102 -28.39 -7.17 23.19
C LYS A 102 -28.66 -5.88 22.40
N GLU A 103 -28.03 -4.77 22.78
CA GLU A 103 -28.21 -3.49 22.10
C GLU A 103 -27.72 -3.55 20.65
N THR A 104 -26.59 -4.22 20.40
CA THR A 104 -26.04 -4.40 19.04
C THR A 104 -27.04 -5.10 18.11
N ILE A 105 -27.64 -6.19 18.58
CA ILE A 105 -28.62 -6.97 17.80
C ILE A 105 -29.93 -6.19 17.60
N GLU A 106 -30.43 -5.53 18.65
CA GLU A 106 -31.61 -4.68 18.57
C GLU A 106 -31.44 -3.53 17.55
N TRP A 107 -30.30 -2.83 17.61
CA TRP A 107 -30.00 -1.75 16.68
C TRP A 107 -29.75 -2.25 15.25
N THR A 108 -29.14 -3.42 15.09
CA THR A 108 -28.97 -4.07 13.78
C THR A 108 -30.32 -4.34 13.13
N PHE A 109 -31.26 -4.91 13.89
CA PHE A 109 -32.60 -5.21 13.38
C PHE A 109 -33.43 -3.93 13.14
N GLU A 110 -33.34 -2.94 14.03
CA GLU A 110 -33.95 -1.61 13.85
C GLU A 110 -33.44 -0.94 12.58
N LEU A 111 -32.13 -0.95 12.35
CA LEU A 111 -31.50 -0.34 11.19
C LEU A 111 -31.96 -1.02 9.89
N LEU A 112 -31.92 -2.35 9.81
CA LEU A 112 -32.37 -3.10 8.63
C LEU A 112 -33.85 -2.84 8.31
N THR A 113 -34.72 -2.93 9.31
CA THR A 113 -36.17 -2.91 9.08
C THR A 113 -36.76 -1.51 9.06
N LYS A 114 -36.37 -0.62 9.99
CA LYS A 114 -36.97 0.71 10.15
C LYS A 114 -36.28 1.79 9.34
N ILE A 115 -34.95 1.72 9.24
CA ILE A 115 -34.17 2.76 8.55
C ILE A 115 -33.99 2.41 7.07
N PHE A 116 -33.67 1.14 6.78
CA PHE A 116 -33.45 0.66 5.41
C PHE A 116 -34.67 0.01 4.76
N GLY A 117 -35.74 -0.27 5.53
CA GLY A 117 -37.00 -0.77 4.97
C GLY A 117 -36.94 -2.21 4.45
N ILE A 118 -35.97 -3.01 4.92
CA ILE A 118 -35.83 -4.41 4.53
C ILE A 118 -36.89 -5.23 5.27
N ASP A 119 -37.63 -6.04 4.52
CA ASP A 119 -38.62 -6.96 5.10
C ASP A 119 -37.91 -7.94 6.05
N LYS A 120 -38.45 -8.08 7.28
CA LYS A 120 -37.94 -9.03 8.28
C LYS A 120 -37.90 -10.47 7.76
N GLU A 121 -38.75 -10.82 6.80
CA GLU A 121 -38.81 -12.17 6.26
C GLU A 121 -37.58 -12.52 5.41
N ARG A 122 -36.83 -11.51 4.95
CA ARG A 122 -35.59 -11.67 4.16
C ARG A 122 -34.35 -11.81 5.05
N ILE A 123 -34.49 -11.54 6.35
CA ILE A 123 -33.37 -11.46 7.29
C ILE A 123 -33.16 -12.82 7.98
N SER A 124 -31.91 -13.27 8.02
CA SER A 124 -31.46 -14.37 8.87
C SER A 124 -30.14 -14.02 9.56
N ALA A 125 -29.78 -14.78 10.59
CA ALA A 125 -28.53 -14.59 11.30
C ALA A 125 -27.86 -15.93 11.63
N SER A 126 -26.55 -15.91 11.84
CA SER A 126 -25.81 -17.00 12.47
C SER A 126 -25.36 -16.60 13.87
N VAL A 127 -25.22 -17.58 14.76
CA VAL A 127 -24.71 -17.42 16.12
C VAL A 127 -23.77 -18.58 16.42
N PHE A 128 -22.65 -18.30 17.11
CA PHE A 128 -21.68 -19.33 17.44
C PHE A 128 -22.28 -20.44 18.32
N LYS A 129 -22.20 -21.70 17.86
CA LYS A 129 -22.79 -22.85 18.58
C LYS A 129 -22.02 -23.27 19.83
N GLY A 130 -20.79 -22.82 19.99
CA GLY A 130 -19.87 -23.30 21.02
C GLY A 130 -18.95 -24.41 20.52
N ASP A 131 -17.78 -24.50 21.13
CA ASP A 131 -16.81 -25.59 20.98
C ASP A 131 -16.20 -25.96 22.34
N GLN A 132 -15.10 -26.73 22.33
CA GLN A 132 -14.42 -27.15 23.58
C GLN A 132 -13.76 -25.99 24.35
N LYS A 133 -13.50 -24.86 23.70
CA LYS A 133 -12.77 -23.72 24.27
C LYS A 133 -13.67 -22.53 24.60
N ILE A 134 -14.66 -22.27 23.75
CA ILE A 134 -15.57 -21.12 23.87
C ILE A 134 -17.01 -21.66 23.93
N PRO A 135 -17.81 -21.26 24.94
CA PRO A 135 -19.19 -21.71 25.05
C PRO A 135 -20.07 -21.18 23.92
N LYS A 136 -21.25 -21.76 23.75
CA LYS A 136 -22.29 -21.23 22.87
C LYS A 136 -22.58 -19.77 23.20
N ASP A 137 -22.76 -18.94 22.18
CA ASP A 137 -23.20 -17.55 22.38
C ASP A 137 -24.72 -17.48 22.63
N GLN A 138 -25.13 -17.96 23.81
CA GLN A 138 -26.54 -18.04 24.19
C GLN A 138 -27.19 -16.65 24.32
N GLU A 139 -26.43 -15.64 24.75
CA GLU A 139 -26.92 -14.26 24.88
C GLU A 139 -27.35 -13.69 23.52
N SER A 140 -26.52 -13.86 22.49
CA SER A 140 -26.88 -13.46 21.12
C SER A 140 -28.07 -14.24 20.58
N TYR A 141 -28.13 -15.55 20.83
CA TYR A 141 -29.25 -16.40 20.38
C TYR A 141 -30.59 -15.92 20.97
N ASP A 142 -30.63 -15.67 22.28
CA ASP A 142 -31.83 -15.18 22.98
C ASP A 142 -32.22 -13.76 22.59
N ALA A 143 -31.25 -12.92 22.20
CA ALA A 143 -31.51 -11.60 21.67
C ALA A 143 -32.15 -11.67 20.26
N TRP A 144 -31.63 -12.52 19.37
CA TRP A 144 -32.20 -12.70 18.03
C TRP A 144 -33.61 -13.28 18.03
N LEU A 145 -33.91 -14.20 18.95
CA LEU A 145 -35.26 -14.81 19.08
C LEU A 145 -36.39 -13.80 19.32
N ARG A 146 -36.06 -12.58 19.74
CA ARG A 146 -37.03 -11.48 19.91
C ARG A 146 -37.50 -10.90 18.58
N PHE A 147 -36.73 -11.10 17.52
CA PHE A 147 -36.90 -10.45 16.22
C PHE A 147 -37.06 -11.45 15.08
N LEU A 148 -36.41 -12.61 15.18
CA LEU A 148 -36.38 -13.67 14.18
C LEU A 148 -36.92 -14.97 14.78
N PRO A 149 -37.63 -15.79 13.99
CA PRO A 149 -38.00 -17.12 14.42
C PRO A 149 -36.75 -18.04 14.41
N ALA A 150 -36.77 -19.10 15.22
CA ALA A 150 -35.58 -19.92 15.50
C ALA A 150 -34.96 -20.54 14.23
N GLU A 151 -35.77 -20.88 13.23
CA GLU A 151 -35.35 -21.44 11.95
C GLU A 151 -34.51 -20.47 11.10
N LYS A 152 -34.56 -19.17 11.38
CA LYS A 152 -33.72 -18.14 10.72
C LYS A 152 -32.45 -17.81 11.51
N ILE A 153 -32.18 -18.54 12.60
CA ILE A 153 -30.98 -18.38 13.42
C ILE A 153 -30.14 -19.66 13.29
N LYS A 154 -29.15 -19.64 12.40
CA LYS A 154 -28.22 -20.75 12.19
C LYS A 154 -27.24 -20.83 13.38
N LEU A 155 -27.05 -22.02 13.94
CA LEU A 155 -25.96 -22.29 14.88
C LEU A 155 -24.69 -22.64 14.10
N GLY A 156 -23.78 -21.68 13.98
CA GLY A 156 -22.56 -21.81 13.18
C GLY A 156 -21.34 -22.27 13.97
N LEU A 157 -20.38 -22.86 13.26
CA LEU A 157 -19.12 -23.37 13.80
C LEU A 157 -18.01 -22.31 13.74
N ARG A 158 -16.90 -22.58 14.42
CA ARG A 158 -15.68 -21.75 14.30
C ARG A 158 -15.17 -21.73 12.86
N GLU A 159 -15.20 -22.89 12.20
CA GLU A 159 -14.82 -23.05 10.79
C GLU A 159 -15.74 -22.29 9.82
N ASP A 160 -16.98 -22.00 10.25
CA ASP A 160 -17.93 -21.20 9.47
C ASP A 160 -17.67 -19.70 9.58
N GLY A 161 -16.69 -19.25 10.38
CA GLY A 161 -16.37 -17.84 10.59
C GLY A 161 -17.01 -17.21 11.83
N ASN A 162 -17.83 -17.94 12.60
CA ASN A 162 -18.53 -17.43 13.79
C ASN A 162 -17.64 -17.13 15.03
N ILE A 163 -16.32 -17.25 14.88
CA ILE A 163 -15.34 -16.63 15.79
C ILE A 163 -14.44 -15.75 14.93
N TRP A 164 -14.36 -14.47 15.27
CA TRP A 164 -13.55 -13.51 14.54
C TRP A 164 -12.30 -13.09 15.33
N GLY A 165 -11.20 -12.96 14.60
CA GLY A 165 -9.93 -12.45 15.10
C GLY A 165 -8.97 -13.52 15.65
N PRO A 166 -7.77 -13.09 16.09
CA PRO A 166 -7.33 -11.71 16.10
C PRO A 166 -6.88 -11.18 14.73
N ALA A 167 -6.84 -9.86 14.58
CA ALA A 167 -6.21 -9.18 13.44
C ALA A 167 -4.68 -9.23 13.61
N GLY A 168 -4.10 -10.39 13.31
CA GLY A 168 -2.67 -10.70 13.48
C GLY A 168 -2.46 -12.09 14.10
N PRO A 169 -1.23 -12.43 14.53
CA PRO A 169 -0.93 -13.71 15.17
C PRO A 169 -1.48 -13.83 16.60
N GLU A 170 -1.79 -12.72 17.26
CA GLU A 170 -2.36 -12.64 18.61
C GLU A 170 -3.17 -11.33 18.76
N GLY A 171 -4.11 -11.28 19.71
CA GLY A 171 -4.89 -10.07 19.97
C GLY A 171 -6.33 -10.31 20.43
N PRO A 172 -7.13 -9.22 20.55
CA PRO A 172 -8.56 -9.29 20.82
C PRO A 172 -9.33 -10.12 19.77
N CYS A 173 -10.26 -10.95 20.23
CA CYS A 173 -11.13 -11.78 19.42
C CYS A 173 -12.43 -12.12 20.16
N GLY A 174 -13.37 -12.76 19.46
CA GLY A 174 -14.53 -13.37 20.11
C GLY A 174 -15.59 -13.90 19.15
N ALA A 175 -16.69 -14.35 19.72
CA ALA A 175 -17.82 -14.86 18.94
C ALA A 175 -18.41 -13.74 18.09
N CYS A 176 -18.89 -14.09 16.91
CA CYS A 176 -19.60 -13.15 16.05
C CYS A 176 -20.90 -13.74 15.49
N ASN A 177 -21.81 -12.83 15.18
CA ASN A 177 -23.02 -13.13 14.44
C ASN A 177 -22.87 -12.61 13.02
N GLU A 178 -23.10 -13.44 12.01
CA GLU A 178 -23.23 -12.97 10.64
C GLU A 178 -24.71 -12.74 10.33
N VAL A 179 -25.01 -11.62 9.69
CA VAL A 179 -26.39 -11.22 9.37
C VAL A 179 -26.54 -11.22 7.86
N TYR A 180 -27.57 -11.93 7.40
CA TYR A 180 -27.81 -12.15 5.98
C TYR A 180 -29.14 -11.52 5.56
N VAL A 181 -29.18 -11.04 4.32
CA VAL A 181 -30.42 -10.68 3.63
C VAL A 181 -30.46 -11.46 2.32
N ASP A 182 -31.49 -12.28 2.14
CA ASP A 182 -31.62 -13.22 0.99
C ASP A 182 -30.36 -14.08 0.78
N GLY A 183 -29.74 -14.52 1.87
CA GLY A 183 -28.53 -15.35 1.85
C GLY A 183 -27.22 -14.60 1.60
N LEU A 184 -27.26 -13.29 1.32
CA LEU A 184 -26.06 -12.46 1.22
C LEU A 184 -25.71 -11.87 2.59
N GLU A 185 -24.50 -12.13 3.08
CA GLU A 185 -24.00 -11.53 4.31
C GLU A 185 -23.81 -10.01 4.14
N VAL A 186 -24.55 -9.23 4.92
CA VAL A 186 -24.52 -7.75 4.90
C VAL A 186 -23.81 -7.16 6.11
N ALA A 187 -23.71 -7.90 7.22
CA ALA A 187 -23.02 -7.44 8.43
C ALA A 187 -22.45 -8.59 9.26
N THR A 188 -21.33 -8.30 9.93
CA THR A 188 -20.72 -9.15 10.94
C THR A 188 -20.72 -8.39 12.28
N LEU A 189 -21.29 -9.00 13.32
CA LEU A 189 -21.35 -8.44 14.68
C LEU A 189 -20.35 -9.18 15.56
N VAL A 190 -19.15 -8.64 15.76
CA VAL A 190 -18.09 -9.27 16.57
C VAL A 190 -18.14 -8.77 18.00
N PHE A 191 -18.14 -9.72 18.94
CA PHE A 191 -18.16 -9.46 20.36
C PHE A 191 -16.81 -9.78 20.96
N MET A 192 -15.99 -8.74 21.15
CA MET A 192 -14.63 -8.86 21.68
C MET A 192 -14.71 -9.21 23.17
N GLU A 193 -14.46 -10.49 23.49
CA GLU A 193 -14.53 -11.03 24.85
C GLU A 193 -13.23 -11.70 25.29
N TYR A 194 -12.37 -12.06 24.34
CA TYR A 194 -11.16 -12.83 24.58
C TYR A 194 -9.94 -12.16 23.97
N PHE A 195 -8.79 -12.44 24.56
CA PHE A 195 -7.48 -12.23 23.96
C PHE A 195 -6.94 -13.61 23.56
N TYR A 196 -6.66 -13.79 22.28
CA TYR A 196 -6.02 -14.99 21.75
C TYR A 196 -4.50 -14.82 21.75
N SER A 197 -3.79 -15.72 22.42
CA SER A 197 -2.32 -15.75 22.45
C SER A 197 -1.75 -16.73 21.42
N LYS A 198 -0.44 -16.64 21.18
CA LYS A 198 0.30 -17.57 20.29
C LYS A 198 0.28 -19.03 20.76
N ASP A 199 -0.02 -19.27 22.03
CA ASP A 199 -0.10 -20.61 22.63
C ASP A 199 -1.50 -21.25 22.47
N ASP A 200 -2.35 -20.68 21.59
CA ASP A 200 -3.70 -21.17 21.30
C ASP A 200 -4.64 -21.15 22.54
N VAL A 201 -4.48 -20.11 23.36
CA VAL A 201 -5.25 -19.84 24.59
C VAL A 201 -6.15 -18.62 24.41
N PHE A 202 -7.41 -18.74 24.84
CA PHE A 202 -8.38 -17.66 24.91
C PHE A 202 -8.52 -17.18 26.35
N ALA A 203 -7.93 -16.03 26.68
CA ALA A 203 -8.06 -15.41 28.00
C ALA A 203 -9.15 -14.32 27.98
N PRO A 204 -10.02 -14.20 28.99
CA PRO A 204 -11.01 -13.11 29.03
C PRO A 204 -10.36 -11.73 28.98
N LEU A 205 -10.90 -10.82 28.17
CA LEU A 205 -10.48 -9.42 28.15
C LEU A 205 -10.92 -8.70 29.42
N LYS A 206 -10.11 -7.75 29.90
CA LYS A 206 -10.46 -6.87 31.04
C LYS A 206 -11.71 -6.02 30.75
N GLN A 207 -11.90 -5.67 29.49
CA GLN A 207 -13.06 -4.94 28.99
C GLN A 207 -13.63 -5.68 27.77
N LYS A 208 -14.95 -5.87 27.74
CA LYS A 208 -15.62 -6.36 26.55
C LYS A 208 -15.79 -5.23 25.55
N GLY A 209 -15.84 -5.57 24.28
CA GLY A 209 -16.04 -4.61 23.21
C GLY A 209 -16.97 -5.11 22.12
N VAL A 210 -17.52 -4.17 21.36
CA VAL A 210 -18.29 -4.47 20.15
C VAL A 210 -17.49 -3.95 18.97
N ASP A 211 -17.35 -4.80 17.96
CA ASP A 211 -16.83 -4.47 16.64
C ASP A 211 -17.86 -4.94 15.60
N VAL A 212 -18.57 -3.98 15.01
CA VAL A 212 -19.51 -4.27 13.94
C VAL A 212 -18.96 -3.75 12.62
N GLY A 213 -18.99 -4.61 11.59
CA GLY A 213 -18.67 -4.27 10.22
C GLY A 213 -19.81 -4.64 9.27
N TRP A 214 -20.32 -3.66 8.52
CA TRP A 214 -21.29 -3.86 7.46
C TRP A 214 -20.59 -3.71 6.11
N GLY A 215 -20.77 -4.68 5.22
CA GLY A 215 -20.29 -4.58 3.84
C GLY A 215 -21.14 -3.57 3.08
N PHE A 216 -20.65 -2.34 2.91
CA PHE A 216 -21.45 -1.24 2.40
C PHE A 216 -22.04 -1.54 1.02
N GLU A 217 -21.21 -1.99 0.09
CA GLU A 217 -21.60 -2.27 -1.29
C GLU A 217 -22.62 -3.42 -1.37
N ARG A 218 -22.51 -4.42 -0.49
CA ARG A 218 -23.50 -5.50 -0.36
C ARG A 218 -24.83 -4.98 0.18
N LEU A 219 -24.79 -4.09 1.18
CA LEU A 219 -25.98 -3.45 1.71
C LEU A 219 -26.67 -2.55 0.66
N VAL A 220 -25.89 -1.77 -0.11
CA VAL A 220 -26.39 -0.95 -1.21
C VAL A 220 -27.05 -1.83 -2.27
N LYS A 221 -26.42 -2.94 -2.66
CA LYS A 221 -27.01 -3.93 -3.58
C LYS A 221 -28.39 -4.39 -3.10
N VAL A 222 -28.51 -4.77 -1.84
CA VAL A 222 -29.78 -5.24 -1.25
C VAL A 222 -30.84 -4.14 -1.26
N ILE A 223 -30.50 -2.93 -0.83
CA ILE A 223 -31.43 -1.81 -0.70
C ILE A 223 -31.90 -1.29 -2.07
N GLN A 224 -31.03 -1.34 -3.09
CA GLN A 224 -31.38 -0.94 -4.45
C GLN A 224 -31.97 -2.08 -5.29
N SER A 225 -32.09 -3.29 -4.71
CA SER A 225 -32.49 -4.51 -5.42
C SER A 225 -31.63 -4.76 -6.67
N ALA A 226 -30.34 -4.44 -6.59
CA ALA A 226 -29.41 -4.61 -7.69
C ALA A 226 -29.00 -6.08 -7.85
N PRO A 227 -28.81 -6.56 -9.10
CA PRO A 227 -28.43 -7.95 -9.35
C PRO A 227 -27.04 -8.29 -8.79
N THR A 228 -26.05 -7.39 -8.92
CA THR A 228 -24.73 -7.51 -8.29
C THR A 228 -24.34 -6.22 -7.57
N VAL A 229 -23.23 -6.22 -6.83
CA VAL A 229 -22.68 -4.98 -6.23
C VAL A 229 -22.29 -3.93 -7.27
N PHE A 230 -22.10 -4.34 -8.53
CA PHE A 230 -21.65 -3.50 -9.63
C PHE A 230 -22.78 -2.74 -10.33
N GLU A 231 -24.02 -3.21 -10.25
CA GLU A 231 -25.18 -2.48 -10.79
C GLU A 231 -25.85 -1.60 -9.72
N THR A 232 -25.02 -0.94 -8.92
CA THR A 232 -25.43 0.05 -7.91
C THR A 232 -25.00 1.44 -8.34
N ASP A 233 -25.52 2.49 -7.69
CA ASP A 233 -25.12 3.88 -7.94
C ASP A 233 -23.63 4.18 -7.65
N LEU A 234 -22.91 3.25 -7.02
CA LEU A 234 -21.47 3.32 -6.78
C LEU A 234 -20.62 2.96 -8.01
N PHE A 235 -21.14 2.08 -8.89
CA PHE A 235 -20.37 1.48 -9.99
C PHE A 235 -21.02 1.68 -11.35
N LEU A 236 -22.35 1.68 -11.42
CA LEU A 236 -23.08 1.80 -12.69
C LEU A 236 -22.64 3.04 -13.50
N PRO A 237 -22.43 4.23 -12.90
CA PRO A 237 -21.97 5.39 -13.68
C PRO A 237 -20.54 5.27 -14.22
N ILE A 238 -19.71 4.38 -13.67
CA ILE A 238 -18.36 4.06 -14.17
C ILE A 238 -18.48 3.03 -15.30
N ILE A 239 -19.32 2.01 -15.08
CA ILE A 239 -19.56 0.91 -16.02
C ILE A 239 -20.17 1.41 -17.33
N GLU A 240 -21.10 2.36 -17.27
CA GLU A 240 -21.72 2.99 -18.44
C GLU A 240 -20.73 3.76 -19.33
N MET A 241 -19.55 4.12 -18.80
CA MET A 241 -18.48 4.75 -19.59
C MET A 241 -17.61 3.74 -20.34
N ILE A 242 -17.76 2.44 -20.06
CA ILE A 242 -17.03 1.36 -20.72
C ILE A 242 -17.95 0.80 -21.80
N PRO A 243 -17.57 0.78 -23.09
CA PRO A 243 -18.33 0.08 -24.13
C PRO A 243 -18.58 -1.38 -23.75
N HIS A 244 -19.85 -1.79 -23.71
CA HIS A 244 -20.25 -3.15 -23.37
C HIS A 244 -21.62 -3.51 -23.95
N GLN A 245 -21.92 -4.81 -24.03
CA GLN A 245 -23.25 -5.34 -24.36
C GLN A 245 -23.76 -6.27 -23.26
N ASP A 246 -25.05 -6.13 -22.90
CA ASP A 246 -25.79 -7.06 -22.04
C ASP A 246 -25.01 -7.58 -20.81
N ILE A 247 -24.59 -6.68 -19.91
CA ILE A 247 -23.82 -7.04 -18.71
C ILE A 247 -24.65 -7.07 -17.42
N VAL A 248 -25.82 -6.40 -17.40
CA VAL A 248 -26.66 -6.26 -16.20
C VAL A 248 -27.12 -7.64 -15.73
N GLY A 249 -26.69 -8.03 -14.53
CA GLY A 249 -27.01 -9.34 -13.93
C GLY A 249 -26.40 -10.56 -14.64
N ASN A 250 -25.59 -10.36 -15.68
CA ASN A 250 -24.92 -11.44 -16.40
C ASN A 250 -23.53 -11.72 -15.79
N LEU A 251 -23.10 -12.99 -15.87
CA LEU A 251 -21.78 -13.46 -15.43
C LEU A 251 -20.89 -13.90 -16.61
N ASN A 252 -21.16 -13.35 -17.80
CA ASN A 252 -20.36 -13.64 -18.99
C ASN A 252 -18.96 -13.00 -18.89
N LYS A 253 -18.04 -13.39 -19.79
CA LYS A 253 -16.64 -12.91 -19.77
C LYS A 253 -16.52 -11.40 -19.94
N GLU A 254 -17.43 -10.78 -20.71
CA GLU A 254 -17.45 -9.34 -20.95
C GLU A 254 -17.87 -8.60 -19.68
N ALA A 255 -18.98 -8.98 -19.07
CA ALA A 255 -19.46 -8.46 -17.79
C ALA A 255 -18.39 -8.54 -16.71
N ARG A 256 -17.73 -9.70 -16.58
CA ARG A 256 -16.61 -9.88 -15.64
C ARG A 256 -15.47 -8.89 -15.93
N SER A 257 -15.11 -8.69 -17.19
CA SER A 257 -14.03 -7.77 -17.59
C SER A 257 -14.35 -6.32 -17.25
N VAL A 258 -15.58 -5.88 -17.54
CA VAL A 258 -16.07 -4.53 -17.24
C VAL A 258 -16.08 -4.27 -15.73
N ARG A 259 -16.57 -5.24 -14.93
CA ARG A 259 -16.60 -5.16 -13.47
C ARG A 259 -15.21 -5.09 -12.86
N ILE A 260 -14.26 -5.88 -13.36
CA ILE A 260 -12.85 -5.82 -12.91
C ILE A 260 -12.26 -4.43 -13.17
N ILE A 261 -12.49 -3.86 -14.36
CA ILE A 261 -12.02 -2.50 -14.67
C ILE A 261 -12.61 -1.49 -13.67
N ALA A 262 -13.92 -1.56 -13.42
CA ALA A 262 -14.62 -0.63 -12.53
C ALA A 262 -14.18 -0.74 -11.06
N ASP A 263 -14.01 -1.95 -10.52
CA ASP A 263 -13.47 -2.17 -9.18
C ASP A 263 -12.02 -1.66 -9.07
N HIS A 264 -11.15 -2.11 -9.98
CA HIS A 264 -9.73 -1.84 -9.87
C HIS A 264 -9.41 -0.36 -10.05
N ILE A 265 -10.13 0.37 -10.91
CA ILE A 265 -9.93 1.82 -11.04
C ILE A 265 -10.43 2.59 -9.82
N ARG A 266 -11.53 2.12 -9.17
CA ARG A 266 -12.01 2.68 -7.91
C ARG A 266 -10.95 2.47 -6.81
N GLY A 267 -10.50 1.23 -6.61
CA GLY A 267 -9.46 0.92 -5.63
C GLY A 267 -8.14 1.66 -5.88
N ALA A 268 -7.67 1.71 -7.13
CA ALA A 268 -6.45 2.44 -7.49
C ALA A 268 -6.55 3.94 -7.19
N THR A 269 -7.70 4.55 -7.46
CA THR A 269 -7.96 5.97 -7.18
C THR A 269 -7.80 6.27 -5.68
N PHE A 270 -8.37 5.45 -4.81
CA PHE A 270 -8.23 5.63 -3.36
C PHE A 270 -6.81 5.35 -2.84
N LEU A 271 -6.12 4.33 -3.36
CA LEU A 271 -4.73 4.07 -2.97
C LEU A 271 -3.82 5.25 -3.32
N ILE A 272 -3.98 5.86 -4.49
CA ILE A 272 -3.19 7.03 -4.89
C ILE A 272 -3.57 8.24 -4.04
N ALA A 273 -4.85 8.42 -3.72
CA ALA A 273 -5.29 9.46 -2.81
C ALA A 273 -4.67 9.33 -1.41
N ASP A 274 -4.41 8.11 -0.93
CA ASP A 274 -3.68 7.86 0.32
C ASP A 274 -2.14 7.88 0.16
N GLY A 275 -1.63 8.36 -0.99
CA GLY A 275 -0.21 8.65 -1.23
C GLY A 275 0.60 7.49 -1.80
N ILE A 276 -0.05 6.39 -2.21
CA ILE A 276 0.65 5.23 -2.78
C ILE A 276 0.99 5.49 -4.25
N LEU A 277 2.24 5.19 -4.63
CA LEU A 277 2.72 5.25 -6.02
C LEU A 277 3.02 3.83 -6.57
N PRO A 278 2.81 3.57 -7.88
CA PRO A 278 3.10 2.28 -8.47
C PRO A 278 4.57 1.85 -8.30
N SER A 279 4.82 0.71 -7.66
CA SER A 279 6.16 0.21 -7.32
C SER A 279 6.25 -1.32 -7.49
N ASN A 280 7.44 -1.90 -7.30
CA ASN A 280 7.65 -3.36 -7.33
C ASN A 280 7.47 -4.03 -5.96
N ILE A 281 7.16 -3.26 -4.91
CA ILE A 281 7.15 -3.74 -3.52
C ILE A 281 5.93 -3.26 -2.76
N ALA A 282 5.51 -4.03 -1.76
CA ALA A 282 4.50 -3.67 -0.76
C ALA A 282 3.22 -3.06 -1.37
N GLN A 283 2.71 -1.96 -0.84
CA GLN A 283 1.48 -1.30 -1.30
C GLN A 283 1.58 -0.82 -2.76
N GLY A 284 2.77 -0.35 -3.17
CA GLY A 284 2.99 0.09 -4.55
C GLY A 284 2.91 -1.04 -5.57
N TYR A 285 3.22 -2.28 -5.17
CA TYR A 285 3.00 -3.47 -6.00
C TYR A 285 1.50 -3.74 -6.19
N ILE A 286 0.70 -3.61 -5.11
CA ILE A 286 -0.76 -3.81 -5.17
C ILE A 286 -1.40 -2.80 -6.13
N LEU A 287 -1.11 -1.51 -5.97
CA LEU A 287 -1.60 -0.46 -6.86
C LEU A 287 -1.24 -0.74 -8.33
N ARG A 288 0.02 -1.13 -8.56
CA ARG A 288 0.48 -1.51 -9.89
C ARG A 288 -0.30 -2.70 -10.45
N ARG A 289 -0.53 -3.74 -9.65
CA ARG A 289 -1.28 -4.95 -10.07
C ARG A 289 -2.70 -4.59 -10.52
N LEU A 290 -3.41 -3.74 -9.76
CA LEU A 290 -4.76 -3.28 -10.10
C LEU A 290 -4.78 -2.54 -11.44
N LEU A 291 -3.94 -1.50 -11.58
CA LEU A 291 -3.88 -0.70 -12.80
C LEU A 291 -3.56 -1.56 -14.01
N ARG A 292 -2.59 -2.48 -13.89
CA ARG A 292 -2.19 -3.36 -15.00
C ARG A 292 -3.26 -4.36 -15.40
N ARG A 293 -3.98 -4.94 -14.43
CA ARG A 293 -5.15 -5.80 -14.71
C ARG A 293 -6.25 -5.01 -15.41
N ALA A 294 -6.57 -3.80 -14.94
CA ALA A 294 -7.56 -2.94 -15.60
C ALA A 294 -7.14 -2.60 -17.04
N ILE A 295 -5.88 -2.22 -17.28
CA ILE A 295 -5.35 -1.96 -18.64
C ILE A 295 -5.46 -3.19 -19.53
N ARG A 296 -5.15 -4.38 -19.00
CA ARG A 296 -5.26 -5.64 -19.73
C ARG A 296 -6.70 -5.89 -20.18
N TYR A 297 -7.66 -5.83 -19.28
CA TYR A 297 -9.08 -6.02 -19.62
C TYR A 297 -9.59 -4.93 -20.57
N GLY A 298 -9.12 -3.68 -20.42
CA GLY A 298 -9.40 -2.63 -21.39
C GLY A 298 -8.89 -2.96 -22.80
N ARG A 299 -7.74 -3.65 -22.94
CA ARG A 299 -7.29 -4.14 -24.25
C ARG A 299 -8.15 -5.25 -24.82
N ILE A 300 -8.64 -6.17 -23.98
CA ILE A 300 -9.57 -7.23 -24.42
C ILE A 300 -10.86 -6.61 -24.98
N LEU A 301 -11.33 -5.53 -24.36
CA LEU A 301 -12.52 -4.77 -24.77
C LEU A 301 -12.23 -3.72 -25.86
N ASN A 302 -11.01 -3.68 -26.42
CA ASN A 302 -10.59 -2.71 -27.44
C ASN A 302 -10.76 -1.24 -27.04
N LEU A 303 -10.57 -0.91 -25.76
CA LEU A 303 -10.66 0.46 -25.27
C LEU A 303 -9.50 1.34 -25.78
N ASP A 304 -9.82 2.61 -25.99
CA ASP A 304 -8.86 3.64 -26.37
C ASP A 304 -7.78 3.85 -25.31
N LYS A 305 -6.71 4.54 -25.69
CA LYS A 305 -5.66 4.93 -24.74
C LYS A 305 -6.22 5.94 -23.73
N ASN A 306 -5.69 5.90 -22.52
CA ASN A 306 -6.00 6.81 -21.42
C ASN A 306 -7.44 6.69 -20.89
N PHE A 307 -8.09 5.55 -21.13
CA PHE A 307 -9.46 5.32 -20.67
C PHE A 307 -9.55 5.28 -19.13
N LEU A 308 -8.48 4.90 -18.43
CA LEU A 308 -8.51 4.88 -16.96
C LEU A 308 -8.60 6.27 -16.34
N VAL A 309 -8.13 7.32 -17.05
CA VAL A 309 -8.20 8.70 -16.56
C VAL A 309 -9.65 9.17 -16.47
N SER A 310 -10.46 8.90 -17.50
CA SER A 310 -11.88 9.28 -17.49
C SER A 310 -12.68 8.47 -16.47
N LEU A 311 -12.38 7.17 -16.31
CA LEU A 311 -13.00 6.34 -15.28
C LEU A 311 -12.63 6.78 -13.86
N SER A 312 -11.36 7.10 -13.60
CA SER A 312 -10.92 7.63 -12.29
C SER A 312 -11.53 8.99 -11.99
N GLN A 313 -11.65 9.87 -13.00
CA GLN A 313 -12.38 11.13 -12.87
C GLN A 313 -13.82 10.88 -12.40
N LYS A 314 -14.50 9.87 -12.97
CA LYS A 314 -15.85 9.50 -12.55
C LYS A 314 -15.90 8.95 -11.12
N VAL A 315 -14.93 8.13 -10.71
CA VAL A 315 -14.79 7.70 -9.30
C VAL A 315 -14.70 8.92 -8.37
N ILE A 316 -13.85 9.90 -8.70
CA ILE A 316 -13.70 11.12 -7.90
C ILE A 316 -15.02 11.87 -7.81
N GLU A 317 -15.77 12.00 -8.90
CA GLU A 317 -17.07 12.67 -8.90
C GLU A 317 -18.10 12.01 -7.99
N ILE A 318 -18.16 10.67 -7.99
CA ILE A 318 -19.07 9.88 -7.14
C ILE A 318 -18.70 10.02 -5.66
N CYS A 319 -17.41 10.04 -5.35
CA CYS A 319 -16.93 9.88 -3.96
C CYS A 319 -16.49 11.18 -3.27
N LYS A 320 -16.21 12.28 -3.99
CA LYS A 320 -15.59 13.51 -3.46
C LYS A 320 -16.36 14.21 -2.33
N GLU A 321 -17.69 14.08 -2.29
CA GLU A 321 -18.50 14.74 -1.26
C GLU A 321 -18.30 14.08 0.10
N PHE A 322 -18.08 12.76 0.13
CA PHE A 322 -17.80 12.01 1.35
C PHE A 322 -16.31 11.90 1.64
N TYR A 323 -15.47 11.89 0.60
CA TYR A 323 -14.00 11.84 0.68
C TYR A 323 -13.37 13.06 -0.01
N PRO A 324 -13.32 14.23 0.67
CA PRO A 324 -12.82 15.48 0.09
C PRO A 324 -11.37 15.39 -0.40
N GLU A 325 -10.56 14.49 0.15
CA GLU A 325 -9.18 14.25 -0.28
C GLU A 325 -9.08 13.86 -1.76
N LEU A 326 -10.11 13.21 -2.32
CA LEU A 326 -10.17 12.88 -3.75
C LEU A 326 -10.26 14.13 -4.62
N ARG A 327 -10.96 15.16 -4.15
CA ARG A 327 -11.04 16.45 -4.85
C ARG A 327 -9.71 17.19 -4.76
N VAL A 328 -9.10 17.20 -3.57
CA VAL A 328 -7.83 17.90 -3.32
C VAL A 328 -6.69 17.28 -4.13
N LYS A 329 -6.60 15.95 -4.17
CA LYS A 329 -5.51 15.22 -4.84
C LYS A 329 -5.83 14.80 -6.27
N ARG A 330 -6.90 15.36 -6.86
CA ARG A 330 -7.41 14.97 -8.17
C ARG A 330 -6.32 14.92 -9.23
N ASP A 331 -5.57 16.00 -9.41
CA ASP A 331 -4.61 16.11 -10.50
C ASP A 331 -3.42 15.16 -10.33
N ASP A 332 -3.00 14.91 -9.08
CA ASP A 332 -1.98 13.91 -8.75
C ASP A 332 -2.47 12.50 -9.08
N ILE A 333 -3.70 12.15 -8.67
CA ILE A 333 -4.33 10.86 -8.96
C ILE A 333 -4.36 10.60 -10.46
N LEU A 334 -4.91 11.53 -11.23
CA LEU A 334 -5.05 11.39 -12.68
C LEU A 334 -3.67 11.29 -13.36
N THR A 335 -2.69 12.08 -12.90
CA THR A 335 -1.32 12.05 -13.44
C THR A 335 -0.63 10.70 -13.20
N VAL A 336 -0.79 10.11 -12.01
CA VAL A 336 -0.20 8.80 -11.69
C VAL A 336 -0.81 7.70 -12.56
N ILE A 337 -2.14 7.70 -12.70
CA ILE A 337 -2.87 6.73 -13.52
C ILE A 337 -2.45 6.82 -14.99
N GLN A 338 -2.45 8.04 -15.54
CA GLN A 338 -2.03 8.27 -16.92
C GLN A 338 -0.61 7.75 -17.18
N LYS A 339 0.34 8.09 -16.31
CA LYS A 339 1.74 7.68 -16.47
C LYS A 339 1.91 6.16 -16.44
N GLU A 340 1.21 5.46 -15.55
CA GLU A 340 1.29 3.99 -15.51
C GLU A 340 0.58 3.35 -16.71
N GLU A 341 -0.56 3.90 -17.17
CA GLU A 341 -1.26 3.40 -18.36
C GLU A 341 -0.41 3.53 -19.64
N GLU A 342 0.18 4.70 -19.87
CA GLU A 342 1.04 4.96 -21.03
C GLU A 342 2.29 4.06 -21.02
N LYS A 343 2.89 3.88 -19.84
CA LYS A 343 4.06 3.03 -19.65
C LYS A 343 3.71 1.57 -19.88
N PHE A 344 2.68 1.06 -19.22
CA PHE A 344 2.34 -0.35 -19.27
C PHE A 344 1.71 -0.78 -20.59
N SER A 345 0.93 0.08 -21.25
CA SER A 345 0.35 -0.25 -22.57
C SER A 345 1.42 -0.64 -23.61
N LYS A 346 2.60 0.00 -23.57
CA LYS A 346 3.73 -0.35 -24.44
C LYS A 346 4.31 -1.72 -24.10
N THR A 347 4.55 -1.97 -22.81
CA THR A 347 5.02 -3.25 -22.28
C THR A 347 4.06 -4.40 -22.60
N LEU A 348 2.77 -4.20 -22.35
CA LEU A 348 1.70 -5.18 -22.53
C LEU A 348 1.65 -5.66 -24.00
N LYS A 349 1.68 -4.75 -24.97
CA LYS A 349 1.65 -5.10 -26.39
C LYS A 349 2.81 -6.03 -26.78
N ASN A 350 4.02 -5.72 -26.33
CA ASN A 350 5.20 -6.51 -26.68
C ASN A 350 5.21 -7.86 -25.96
N GLY A 351 4.89 -7.86 -24.67
CA GLY A 351 4.87 -9.10 -23.86
C GLY A 351 3.75 -10.06 -24.26
N LEU A 352 2.56 -9.57 -24.63
CA LEU A 352 1.48 -10.42 -25.15
C LEU A 352 1.90 -11.13 -26.44
N LYS A 353 2.50 -10.40 -27.39
CA LYS A 353 2.99 -10.97 -28.64
C LYS A 353 4.00 -12.09 -28.40
N GLU A 354 4.90 -11.91 -27.43
CA GLU A 354 5.91 -12.91 -27.12
C GLU A 354 5.32 -14.12 -26.38
N LEU A 355 4.44 -13.88 -25.41
CA LEU A 355 3.72 -14.95 -24.71
C LEU A 355 2.91 -15.80 -25.70
N GLU A 356 2.21 -15.20 -26.66
CA GLU A 356 1.43 -15.94 -27.66
C GLU A 356 2.29 -16.88 -28.50
N LYS A 357 3.47 -16.43 -28.93
CA LYS A 357 4.42 -17.30 -29.63
C LYS A 357 4.90 -18.45 -28.74
N MET A 358 5.23 -18.17 -27.48
CA MET A 358 5.68 -19.19 -26.53
C MET A 358 4.61 -20.25 -26.30
N LEU A 359 3.37 -19.83 -26.09
CA LEU A 359 2.24 -20.74 -25.89
C LEU A 359 1.99 -21.59 -27.13
N ALA A 360 2.08 -21.02 -28.33
CA ALA A 360 1.93 -21.77 -29.59
C ALA A 360 3.03 -22.81 -29.80
N ALA A 361 4.25 -22.56 -29.30
CA ALA A 361 5.39 -23.46 -29.44
C ALA A 361 5.43 -24.61 -28.42
N LYS A 362 4.62 -24.54 -27.35
CA LYS A 362 4.69 -25.46 -26.20
C LYS A 362 3.53 -26.45 -26.17
N ALA A 363 3.75 -27.61 -26.79
CA ALA A 363 2.78 -28.71 -26.83
C ALA A 363 2.52 -29.36 -25.46
N ASP A 364 3.50 -29.31 -24.55
CA ASP A 364 3.42 -29.81 -23.18
C ASP A 364 2.52 -28.97 -22.25
N LYS A 365 2.09 -27.80 -22.72
CA LYS A 365 1.31 -26.81 -21.96
C LYS A 365 2.00 -26.33 -20.67
N ILE A 366 3.33 -26.29 -20.66
CA ILE A 366 4.11 -25.84 -19.49
C ILE A 366 5.02 -24.66 -19.87
N ILE A 367 4.78 -23.51 -19.26
CA ILE A 367 5.71 -22.37 -19.30
C ILE A 367 6.79 -22.64 -18.26
N SER A 368 8.05 -22.75 -18.69
CA SER A 368 9.15 -22.98 -17.76
C SER A 368 9.42 -21.72 -16.93
N GLY A 369 10.05 -21.88 -15.76
CA GLY A 369 10.44 -20.75 -14.92
C GLY A 369 11.34 -19.75 -15.64
N ASN A 370 12.23 -20.23 -16.51
CA ASN A 370 13.10 -19.39 -17.33
C ASN A 370 12.33 -18.62 -18.43
N ASP A 371 11.34 -19.25 -19.07
CA ASP A 371 10.52 -18.60 -20.10
C ASP A 371 9.68 -17.48 -19.48
N ALA A 372 9.06 -17.79 -18.34
CA ALA A 372 8.36 -16.77 -17.55
C ALA A 372 9.35 -15.65 -17.19
N PHE A 373 10.53 -15.98 -16.63
CA PHE A 373 11.53 -14.99 -16.22
C PHE A 373 12.01 -14.12 -17.38
N TYR A 374 12.17 -14.70 -18.56
CA TYR A 374 12.51 -13.98 -19.79
C TYR A 374 11.42 -12.97 -20.18
N LEU A 375 10.13 -13.32 -20.08
CA LEU A 375 9.03 -12.37 -20.31
C LEU A 375 9.12 -11.16 -19.37
N TYR A 376 9.48 -11.39 -18.12
CA TYR A 376 9.64 -10.33 -17.14
C TYR A 376 10.89 -9.48 -17.33
N GLU A 377 12.05 -10.10 -17.50
CA GLU A 377 13.33 -9.40 -17.63
C GLU A 377 13.41 -8.64 -18.96
N SER A 378 13.00 -9.27 -20.06
CA SER A 378 13.20 -8.73 -21.41
C SER A 378 12.07 -7.80 -21.85
N TYR A 379 10.84 -8.08 -21.44
CA TYR A 379 9.66 -7.33 -21.90
C TYR A 379 9.00 -6.52 -20.78
N GLY A 380 9.42 -6.69 -19.52
CA GLY A 380 8.75 -6.09 -18.37
C GLY A 380 7.37 -6.71 -18.10
N PHE A 381 7.10 -7.89 -18.67
CA PHE A 381 5.81 -8.55 -18.62
C PHE A 381 5.65 -9.27 -17.28
N PRO A 382 4.70 -8.86 -16.41
CA PRO A 382 4.70 -9.31 -15.03
C PRO A 382 4.29 -10.76 -14.86
N MET A 383 4.90 -11.45 -13.88
CA MET A 383 4.59 -12.84 -13.55
C MET A 383 3.11 -13.05 -13.23
N GLU A 384 2.48 -12.10 -12.52
CA GLU A 384 1.05 -12.19 -12.22
C GLU A 384 0.19 -12.26 -13.49
N LEU A 385 0.55 -11.50 -14.52
CA LEU A 385 -0.17 -11.47 -15.78
C LEU A 385 0.13 -12.72 -16.63
N THR A 386 1.37 -13.19 -16.62
CA THR A 386 1.76 -14.48 -17.23
C THR A 386 0.94 -15.62 -16.64
N ARG A 387 0.85 -15.70 -15.30
CA ARG A 387 0.06 -16.71 -14.57
C ARG A 387 -1.40 -16.68 -14.97
N GLU A 388 -2.00 -15.50 -15.00
CA GLU A 388 -3.41 -15.31 -15.32
C GLU A 388 -3.73 -15.77 -16.76
N LEU A 389 -2.92 -15.34 -17.74
CA LEU A 389 -3.08 -15.71 -19.15
C LEU A 389 -2.79 -17.18 -19.43
N ALA A 390 -1.79 -17.75 -18.75
CA ALA A 390 -1.47 -19.16 -18.85
C ALA A 390 -2.66 -20.00 -18.37
N LYS A 391 -3.21 -19.67 -17.19
CA LYS A 391 -4.37 -20.36 -16.60
C LYS A 391 -5.59 -20.31 -17.53
N GLU A 392 -5.89 -19.14 -18.11
CA GLU A 392 -7.00 -18.98 -19.07
C GLU A 392 -6.86 -19.85 -20.33
N LYS A 393 -5.63 -20.10 -20.77
CA LYS A 393 -5.32 -20.95 -21.93
C LYS A 393 -5.04 -22.41 -21.56
N GLY A 394 -5.18 -22.78 -20.28
CA GLY A 394 -4.95 -24.13 -19.78
C GLY A 394 -3.48 -24.54 -19.72
N PHE A 395 -2.57 -23.59 -19.54
CA PHE A 395 -1.14 -23.80 -19.32
C PHE A 395 -0.80 -23.76 -17.82
N LEU A 396 0.18 -24.57 -17.44
CA LEU A 396 0.82 -24.49 -16.13
C LEU A 396 2.09 -23.65 -16.22
N ILE A 397 2.51 -23.06 -15.09
CA ILE A 397 3.77 -22.36 -14.97
C ILE A 397 4.61 -23.03 -13.89
N ASP A 398 5.89 -23.26 -14.20
CA ASP A 398 6.88 -23.65 -13.19
C ASP A 398 7.28 -22.44 -12.33
N GLU A 399 6.53 -22.25 -11.23
CA GLU A 399 6.77 -21.17 -10.28
C GLU A 399 8.10 -21.33 -9.54
N SER A 400 8.50 -22.57 -9.23
CA SER A 400 9.75 -22.86 -8.53
C SER A 400 10.99 -22.49 -9.36
N GLY A 401 10.95 -22.79 -10.66
CA GLY A 401 11.99 -22.39 -11.60
C GLY A 401 12.02 -20.88 -11.79
N TRP A 402 10.87 -20.22 -11.78
CA TRP A 402 10.79 -18.75 -11.85
C TRP A 402 11.47 -18.11 -10.63
N GLU A 403 11.14 -18.57 -9.42
CA GLU A 403 11.75 -18.06 -8.18
C GLU A 403 13.26 -18.26 -8.18
N THR A 404 13.70 -19.43 -8.65
CA THR A 404 15.13 -19.74 -8.82
C THR A 404 15.79 -18.78 -9.80
N ALA A 405 15.18 -18.53 -10.96
CA ALA A 405 15.69 -17.60 -11.97
C ALA A 405 15.72 -16.15 -11.45
N LEU A 406 14.67 -15.71 -10.77
CA LEU A 406 14.59 -14.39 -10.14
C LEU A 406 15.66 -14.22 -9.06
N LYS A 407 15.82 -15.20 -8.18
CA LYS A 407 16.85 -15.18 -7.13
C LYS A 407 18.24 -15.14 -7.74
N LYS A 408 18.51 -15.95 -8.76
CA LYS A 408 19.78 -15.94 -9.50
C LYS A 408 20.04 -14.56 -10.14
N HIS A 409 19.03 -13.93 -10.74
CA HIS A 409 19.17 -12.59 -11.30
C HIS A 409 19.39 -11.53 -10.21
N GLN A 410 18.72 -11.65 -9.07
CA GLN A 410 18.95 -10.79 -7.90
C GLN A 410 20.36 -10.98 -7.34
N GLU A 411 20.86 -12.21 -7.24
CA GLU A 411 22.21 -12.54 -6.81
C GLU A 411 23.26 -12.05 -7.82
N ILE A 412 23.03 -12.17 -9.13
CA ILE A 412 23.90 -11.58 -10.16
C ILE A 412 23.89 -10.06 -10.07
N SER A 413 22.71 -9.46 -9.88
CA SER A 413 22.57 -8.02 -9.67
C SER A 413 23.22 -7.58 -8.37
N ARG A 414 23.18 -8.42 -7.32
CA ARG A 414 23.77 -8.17 -5.99
C ARG A 414 25.27 -8.42 -5.99
N ALA A 415 25.80 -9.42 -6.68
CA ALA A 415 27.23 -9.67 -6.84
C ALA A 415 27.85 -8.66 -7.81
N GLY A 416 27.10 -8.27 -8.84
CA GLY A 416 27.42 -7.13 -9.70
C GLY A 416 27.33 -5.80 -8.95
N ALA A 417 26.46 -5.70 -7.94
CA ALA A 417 26.45 -4.59 -6.99
C ALA A 417 27.58 -4.71 -5.96
N GLU A 418 27.88 -5.83 -5.32
CA GLU A 418 28.99 -5.99 -4.36
C GLU A 418 30.36 -5.78 -5.05
N LYS A 419 30.51 -6.14 -6.33
CA LYS A 419 31.68 -5.79 -7.15
C LYS A 419 31.70 -4.33 -7.62
N LYS A 420 30.55 -3.65 -7.67
CA LYS A 420 30.45 -2.20 -8.02
C LYS A 420 30.32 -1.29 -6.79
N PHE A 421 30.01 -1.81 -5.63
CA PHE A 421 29.63 -1.12 -4.40
C PHE A 421 30.36 -1.83 -3.26
N GLY A 422 31.63 -1.45 -3.04
CA GLY A 422 32.32 -1.81 -1.80
C GLY A 422 31.50 -1.29 -0.62
N GLY A 423 31.02 -2.22 0.21
CA GLY A 423 29.88 -2.00 1.10
C GLY A 423 29.97 -0.81 2.05
N HIS A 424 28.85 -0.09 2.20
CA HIS A 424 28.56 0.68 3.41
C HIS A 424 27.88 -0.24 4.41
N GLY A 425 28.75 -0.88 5.19
CA GLY A 425 28.42 -1.88 6.20
C GLY A 425 29.70 -2.47 6.77
N LEU A 426 30.68 -1.64 7.12
CA LEU A 426 31.85 -2.09 7.86
C LEU A 426 31.66 -1.79 9.34
N GLU A 427 30.88 -2.64 9.99
CA GLU A 427 31.24 -3.06 11.34
C GLU A 427 31.45 -4.57 11.36
N LYS A 428 32.70 -4.92 11.72
CA LYS A 428 33.26 -6.24 12.07
C LYS A 428 33.58 -7.20 10.92
N VAL A 429 34.70 -6.92 10.25
CA VAL A 429 35.62 -7.99 9.83
C VAL A 429 36.77 -8.00 10.83
N PRO A 430 37.01 -9.09 11.59
CA PRO A 430 38.22 -9.24 12.37
C PRO A 430 39.42 -9.24 11.42
N SER A 431 40.46 -8.50 11.80
CA SER A 431 41.78 -8.46 11.16
C SER A 431 42.25 -9.81 10.63
N SER A 432 42.10 -10.06 9.33
CA SER A 432 43.09 -10.71 8.46
C SER A 432 42.50 -10.99 7.06
N LYS A 433 43.28 -10.63 6.03
CA LYS A 433 43.11 -10.98 4.60
C LYS A 433 42.05 -10.23 3.78
N PHE A 434 42.24 -8.93 3.57
CA PHE A 434 42.04 -8.30 2.24
C PHE A 434 43.01 -7.13 2.13
N GLN A 435 44.10 -7.29 1.37
CA GLN A 435 44.96 -6.18 0.97
C GLN A 435 44.29 -5.53 -0.25
N VAL A 436 43.56 -4.44 -0.04
CA VAL A 436 43.16 -3.53 -1.13
C VAL A 436 44.39 -2.64 -1.43
N PRO A 437 44.80 -2.46 -2.69
CA PRO A 437 45.91 -1.57 -3.06
C PRO A 437 45.69 -0.14 -2.53
N SER A 438 46.76 0.52 -2.08
CA SER A 438 46.69 1.86 -1.46
C SER A 438 46.17 2.95 -2.41
N SER A 439 46.30 2.77 -3.72
CA SER A 439 45.82 3.71 -4.74
C SER A 439 44.29 3.81 -4.84
N ASP A 440 43.59 2.72 -4.51
CA ASP A 440 42.15 2.61 -4.77
C ASP A 440 41.36 3.25 -3.62
N VAL A 441 41.93 3.21 -2.41
CA VAL A 441 41.40 3.87 -1.22
C VAL A 441 41.43 5.40 -1.37
N GLU A 442 42.48 5.97 -1.97
CA GLU A 442 42.63 7.42 -2.16
C GLU A 442 41.56 7.98 -3.11
N LYS A 443 41.33 7.33 -4.26
CA LYS A 443 40.29 7.73 -5.22
C LYS A 443 38.87 7.62 -4.63
N ILE A 444 38.59 6.52 -3.93
CA ILE A 444 37.30 6.34 -3.24
C ILE A 444 37.09 7.43 -2.20
N THR A 445 38.13 7.79 -1.45
CA THR A 445 38.08 8.87 -0.43
C THR A 445 37.78 10.24 -1.05
N ARG A 446 38.41 10.56 -2.19
CA ARG A 446 38.14 11.77 -2.98
C ARG A 446 36.69 11.80 -3.48
N LEU A 447 36.22 10.70 -4.08
CA LEU A 447 34.85 10.58 -4.58
C LEU A 447 33.80 10.64 -3.46
N HIS A 448 34.11 10.16 -2.27
CA HIS A 448 33.22 10.22 -1.12
C HIS A 448 32.94 11.66 -0.73
N THR A 449 33.99 12.45 -0.55
CA THR A 449 33.84 13.85 -0.17
C THR A 449 33.20 14.67 -1.29
N ALA A 450 33.53 14.37 -2.56
CA ALA A 450 32.86 14.97 -3.71
C ALA A 450 31.36 14.67 -3.74
N THR A 451 30.94 13.48 -3.31
CA THR A 451 29.52 13.10 -3.22
C THR A 451 28.77 13.96 -2.19
N HIS A 452 29.38 14.29 -1.05
CA HIS A 452 28.76 15.20 -0.07
C HIS A 452 28.64 16.64 -0.61
N LEU A 453 29.64 17.10 -1.37
CA LEU A 453 29.56 18.41 -2.04
C LEU A 453 28.46 18.43 -3.11
N LEU A 454 28.34 17.35 -3.90
CA LEU A 454 27.29 17.17 -4.90
C LEU A 454 25.90 17.21 -4.24
N HIS A 455 25.73 16.49 -3.13
CA HIS A 455 24.45 16.44 -2.41
C HIS A 455 24.05 17.83 -1.92
N GLN A 456 24.97 18.58 -1.29
CA GLN A 456 24.70 19.96 -0.90
C GLN A 456 24.40 20.86 -2.12
N ALA A 457 25.18 20.77 -3.19
CA ALA A 457 24.97 21.57 -4.40
C ALA A 457 23.61 21.31 -5.06
N LEU A 458 23.11 20.08 -4.99
CA LEU A 458 21.74 19.74 -5.43
C LEU A 458 20.69 20.48 -4.60
N HIS A 459 20.86 20.57 -3.27
CA HIS A 459 19.98 21.38 -2.43
C HIS A 459 20.07 22.87 -2.77
N ASP A 460 21.27 23.40 -2.98
CA ASP A 460 21.47 24.83 -3.27
C ASP A 460 20.82 25.25 -4.59
N VAL A 461 20.82 24.38 -5.60
CA VAL A 461 20.29 24.68 -6.93
C VAL A 461 18.80 24.31 -7.04
N LEU A 462 18.38 23.19 -6.48
CA LEU A 462 17.06 22.60 -6.71
C LEU A 462 16.13 22.65 -5.50
N GLY A 463 16.65 22.93 -4.30
CA GLY A 463 15.88 22.87 -3.04
C GLY A 463 14.75 23.90 -2.93
N GLY A 464 14.82 25.00 -3.69
CA GLY A 464 13.72 25.97 -3.81
C GLY A 464 12.58 25.50 -4.73
N ILE A 465 12.77 24.41 -5.47
CA ILE A 465 11.82 23.88 -6.45
C ILE A 465 11.13 22.63 -5.89
N ALA A 466 11.92 21.71 -5.31
CA ALA A 466 11.43 20.47 -4.74
C ALA A 466 12.32 20.02 -3.58
N GLU A 467 11.74 19.25 -2.66
CA GLU A 467 12.51 18.62 -1.59
C GLU A 467 13.46 17.56 -2.17
N ILE A 468 14.76 17.74 -1.91
CA ILE A 468 15.80 16.83 -2.35
C ILE A 468 16.08 15.83 -1.23
N LYS A 469 15.82 14.55 -1.50
CA LYS A 469 16.15 13.42 -0.63
C LYS A 469 17.05 12.46 -1.37
N GLN A 470 18.12 12.03 -0.72
CA GLN A 470 18.93 10.92 -1.21
C GLN A 470 18.10 9.64 -1.26
N MET A 471 18.13 8.95 -2.40
CA MET A 471 17.43 7.68 -2.65
C MET A 471 18.38 6.49 -2.81
N GLY A 472 19.66 6.76 -3.04
CA GLY A 472 20.76 5.80 -3.11
C GLY A 472 22.07 6.48 -3.49
N SER A 473 23.20 5.89 -3.10
CA SER A 473 24.54 6.31 -3.52
C SER A 473 25.38 5.08 -3.91
N ASP A 474 26.38 5.28 -4.77
CA ASP A 474 27.39 4.29 -5.21
C ASP A 474 28.72 5.04 -5.31
N ILE A 475 29.81 4.48 -4.78
CA ILE A 475 31.14 5.02 -5.04
C ILE A 475 32.04 3.84 -5.43
N THR A 476 32.58 3.90 -6.64
CA THR A 476 33.62 3.00 -7.13
C THR A 476 34.95 3.73 -7.20
N GLU A 477 36.03 3.03 -7.56
CA GLU A 477 37.32 3.64 -7.90
C GLU A 477 37.28 4.56 -9.15
N GLU A 478 36.24 4.44 -9.96
CA GLU A 478 36.09 5.16 -11.23
C GLU A 478 35.10 6.32 -11.14
N ARG A 479 34.03 6.21 -10.33
CA ARG A 479 32.91 7.16 -10.35
C ARG A 479 32.06 7.12 -9.08
N THR A 480 31.31 8.20 -8.86
CA THR A 480 30.15 8.23 -7.96
C THR A 480 28.84 8.14 -8.74
N ARG A 481 27.82 7.51 -8.14
CA ARG A 481 26.41 7.53 -8.58
C ARG A 481 25.59 8.08 -7.43
N PHE A 482 24.83 9.13 -7.69
CA PHE A 482 23.96 9.73 -6.68
C PHE A 482 22.51 9.76 -7.18
N ASP A 483 21.63 9.10 -6.45
CA ASP A 483 20.20 9.05 -6.75
C ASP A 483 19.45 9.96 -5.77
N PHE A 484 18.58 10.83 -6.30
CA PHE A 484 17.86 11.82 -5.49
C PHE A 484 16.43 12.03 -6.00
N THR A 485 15.55 12.50 -5.12
CA THR A 485 14.17 12.85 -5.49
C THR A 485 14.15 14.14 -6.29
N PHE A 486 13.62 14.08 -7.51
CA PHE A 486 13.32 15.27 -8.30
C PHE A 486 12.30 14.93 -9.40
N PRO A 487 11.25 15.76 -9.62
CA PRO A 487 10.08 15.36 -10.41
C PRO A 487 10.32 15.35 -11.92
N ARG A 488 11.37 16.04 -12.41
CA ARG A 488 11.68 16.19 -13.83
C ARG A 488 13.15 15.96 -14.13
N LYS A 489 13.50 15.94 -15.42
CA LYS A 489 14.90 15.97 -15.87
C LYS A 489 15.54 17.32 -15.54
N LEU A 490 16.81 17.31 -15.15
CA LEU A 490 17.59 18.53 -14.95
C LEU A 490 17.87 19.20 -16.30
N ILE A 491 17.72 20.52 -16.37
CA ILE A 491 18.11 21.25 -17.58
C ILE A 491 19.64 21.43 -17.62
N PRO A 492 20.26 21.58 -18.80
CA PRO A 492 21.71 21.69 -18.93
C PRO A 492 22.34 22.77 -18.03
N GLU A 493 21.64 23.89 -17.84
CA GLU A 493 22.07 25.00 -16.99
C GLU A 493 22.13 24.62 -15.51
N GLU A 494 21.19 23.80 -15.02
CA GLU A 494 21.19 23.29 -13.65
C GLU A 494 22.37 22.34 -13.43
N ILE A 495 22.60 21.42 -14.37
CA ILE A 495 23.72 20.46 -14.30
C ILE A 495 25.04 21.22 -14.24
N LYS A 496 25.23 22.21 -15.12
CA LYS A 496 26.43 23.04 -15.15
C LYS A 496 26.59 23.85 -13.88
N LYS A 497 25.50 24.40 -13.32
CA LYS A 497 25.55 25.16 -12.06
C LYS A 497 25.94 24.27 -10.88
N ILE A 498 25.39 23.06 -10.79
CA ILE A 498 25.75 22.07 -9.74
C ILE A 498 27.24 21.72 -9.85
N GLU A 499 27.72 21.38 -11.05
CA GLU A 499 29.12 21.05 -11.29
C GLU A 499 30.06 22.22 -10.92
N ASN A 500 29.71 23.45 -11.30
CA ASN A 500 30.48 24.64 -10.95
C ASN A 500 30.56 24.85 -9.43
N ILE A 501 29.44 24.73 -8.71
CA ILE A 501 29.42 24.90 -7.25
C ILE A 501 30.36 23.90 -6.59
N VAL A 502 30.32 22.61 -6.99
CA VAL A 502 31.21 21.59 -6.42
C VAL A 502 32.68 21.95 -6.68
N ASN A 503 33.03 22.31 -7.92
CA ASN A 503 34.39 22.70 -8.27
C ASN A 503 34.85 23.99 -7.56
N ASP A 504 33.97 24.95 -7.34
CA ASP A 504 34.29 26.16 -6.60
C ASP A 504 34.59 25.85 -5.13
N LYS A 505 33.84 24.92 -4.51
CA LYS A 505 34.16 24.43 -3.16
C LYS A 505 35.46 23.64 -3.10
N ILE A 506 35.80 22.91 -4.16
CA ILE A 506 37.10 22.23 -4.27
C ILE A 506 38.24 23.25 -4.34
N LYS A 507 38.12 24.28 -5.19
CA LYS A 507 39.12 25.35 -5.32
C LYS A 507 39.36 26.15 -4.03
N LEU A 508 38.33 26.27 -3.18
CA LEU A 508 38.44 26.93 -1.88
C LEU A 508 39.20 26.11 -0.84
N ASP A 509 39.53 24.85 -1.13
CA ASP A 509 40.29 23.95 -0.26
C ASP A 509 39.75 23.90 1.19
N LEU A 510 38.44 23.74 1.30
CA LEU A 510 37.72 23.78 2.57
C LEU A 510 38.09 22.57 3.44
N PRO A 511 38.39 22.77 4.74
CA PRO A 511 38.70 21.68 5.65
C PRO A 511 37.48 20.77 5.91
N VAL A 512 37.74 19.48 6.13
CA VAL A 512 36.73 18.47 6.46
C VAL A 512 36.90 18.00 7.90
N TYR A 513 35.82 17.99 8.66
CA TYR A 513 35.80 17.61 10.07
C TYR A 513 34.87 16.42 10.30
N ALA A 514 35.15 15.63 11.34
CA ALA A 514 34.32 14.53 11.79
C ALA A 514 34.02 14.68 13.29
N GLN A 515 32.75 14.59 13.68
CA GLN A 515 32.33 14.68 15.08
C GLN A 515 31.37 13.53 15.42
N LYS A 516 31.60 12.89 16.57
CA LYS A 516 30.63 11.99 17.19
C LYS A 516 29.65 12.78 18.02
N MET A 517 28.36 12.53 17.85
CA MET A 517 27.33 13.15 18.66
C MET A 517 26.03 12.33 18.68
N PRO A 518 25.12 12.60 19.64
CA PRO A 518 23.79 11.98 19.64
C PRO A 518 23.02 12.30 18.36
N LYS A 519 22.36 11.27 17.81
CA LYS A 519 21.53 11.34 16.60
C LYS A 519 20.50 12.47 16.64
N GLU A 520 19.80 12.61 17.77
CA GLU A 520 18.79 13.66 17.93
C GLU A 520 19.38 15.06 17.84
N LYS A 521 20.59 15.26 18.37
CA LYS A 521 21.30 16.55 18.31
C LYS A 521 21.74 16.85 16.87
N ALA A 522 22.25 15.86 16.15
CA ALA A 522 22.65 16.00 14.76
C ALA A 522 21.47 16.35 13.84
N LEU A 523 20.31 15.69 14.03
CA LEU A 523 19.08 15.99 13.28
C LEU A 523 18.56 17.41 13.57
N LYS A 524 18.62 17.87 14.82
CA LYS A 524 18.26 19.26 15.19
C LYS A 524 19.16 20.31 14.55
N LEU A 525 20.39 19.94 14.19
CA LEU A 525 21.34 20.80 13.48
C LEU A 525 21.24 20.63 11.95
N GLU A 526 20.15 20.03 11.45
CA GLU A 526 19.87 19.84 10.03
C GLU A 526 20.97 19.06 9.27
N ALA A 527 21.70 18.19 9.96
CA ALA A 527 22.62 17.28 9.29
C ALA A 527 21.82 16.23 8.50
N LYS A 528 22.17 16.03 7.23
CA LYS A 528 21.43 15.13 6.34
C LYS A 528 21.69 13.68 6.73
N ALA A 529 20.64 12.86 6.65
CA ALA A 529 20.69 11.44 6.94
C ALA A 529 19.99 10.66 5.82
N PHE A 530 20.48 9.46 5.54
CA PHE A 530 19.84 8.59 4.56
C PHE A 530 18.73 7.78 5.22
N PHE A 531 17.46 8.11 4.94
CA PHE A 531 16.29 7.56 5.63
C PHE A 531 16.11 6.03 5.54
N LYS A 532 16.82 5.35 4.63
CA LYS A 532 16.81 3.88 4.55
C LYS A 532 17.77 3.21 5.55
N GLU A 533 18.70 3.95 6.15
CA GLU A 533 19.66 3.42 7.10
C GLU A 533 19.15 3.53 8.54
N LYS A 534 19.33 2.44 9.30
CA LYS A 534 19.13 2.45 10.75
C LYS A 534 20.40 2.98 11.41
N TYR A 535 20.36 4.23 11.83
CA TYR A 535 21.46 4.83 12.60
C TYR A 535 21.37 4.50 14.09
N PRO A 536 22.51 4.18 14.75
CA PRO A 536 22.59 4.05 16.21
C PRO A 536 22.35 5.39 16.93
N ASP A 537 22.23 5.36 18.26
CA ASP A 537 21.94 6.56 19.07
C ASP A 537 23.06 7.60 19.03
N GLU A 538 24.31 7.17 18.84
CA GLU A 538 25.46 8.02 18.54
C GLU A 538 25.88 7.86 17.08
N VAL A 539 26.05 8.98 16.38
CA VAL A 539 26.39 9.01 14.95
C VAL A 539 27.66 9.82 14.70
N ASN A 540 28.38 9.46 13.63
CA ASN A 540 29.44 10.30 13.08
C ASN A 540 28.81 11.28 12.08
N VAL A 541 29.04 12.58 12.29
CA VAL A 541 28.66 13.64 11.35
C VAL A 541 29.93 14.23 10.76
N TYR A 542 30.02 14.19 9.43
CA TYR A 542 31.07 14.86 8.69
C TYR A 542 30.60 16.25 8.25
N SER A 543 31.46 17.25 8.43
CA SER A 543 31.19 18.62 8.01
C SER A 543 32.29 19.17 7.12
N VAL A 544 31.94 20.01 6.15
CA VAL A 544 32.87 20.64 5.21
C VAL A 544 32.83 22.16 5.37
N GLY A 545 34.00 22.77 5.54
CA GLY A 545 34.22 24.22 5.65
C GLY A 545 34.27 24.75 7.07
N ASP A 546 33.49 24.19 8.01
CA ASP A 546 33.47 24.63 9.40
C ASP A 546 33.16 23.44 10.34
N PRO A 547 33.82 23.31 11.50
CA PRO A 547 33.46 22.30 12.50
C PRO A 547 32.14 22.60 13.22
N ASP A 548 31.66 23.84 13.22
CA ASP A 548 30.31 24.19 13.68
C ASP A 548 29.29 23.83 12.59
N LEU A 549 28.47 22.81 12.86
CA LEU A 549 27.47 22.31 11.90
C LEU A 549 26.47 23.40 11.45
N SER A 550 26.27 24.45 12.24
CA SER A 550 25.40 25.57 11.84
C SER A 550 26.01 26.44 10.73
N LYS A 551 27.34 26.41 10.58
CA LYS A 551 28.11 27.20 9.60
C LYS A 551 28.71 26.35 8.48
N ALA A 552 28.78 25.04 8.66
CA ALA A 552 29.30 24.11 7.67
C ALA A 552 28.51 24.19 6.35
N TYR A 553 29.23 24.15 5.23
CA TYR A 553 28.62 24.12 3.91
C TYR A 553 27.85 22.80 3.69
N SER A 554 28.50 21.67 3.94
CA SER A 554 27.87 20.35 3.94
C SER A 554 28.01 19.71 5.32
N LYS A 555 26.97 19.00 5.76
CA LYS A 555 26.87 18.29 7.04
C LYS A 555 26.02 17.04 6.88
N GLU A 556 26.63 15.86 6.98
CA GLU A 556 25.96 14.59 6.68
C GLU A 556 26.40 13.47 7.62
N PHE A 557 25.48 12.55 7.90
CA PHE A 557 25.74 11.33 8.66
C PHE A 557 26.56 10.41 7.77
N CYS A 558 27.79 10.09 8.16
CA CYS A 558 28.65 9.23 7.36
C CYS A 558 29.68 8.48 8.21
N GLY A 559 29.97 7.24 7.82
CA GLY A 559 31.02 6.40 8.41
C GLY A 559 32.17 6.07 7.44
N GLY A 560 32.16 6.62 6.23
CA GLY A 560 33.16 6.36 5.20
C GLY A 560 34.42 7.22 5.34
N PRO A 561 35.46 6.93 4.54
CA PRO A 561 36.68 7.71 4.50
C PRO A 561 36.46 9.04 3.77
N HIS A 562 37.06 10.12 4.29
CA HIS A 562 37.01 11.47 3.72
C HIS A 562 38.42 12.07 3.58
N VAL A 563 38.57 12.97 2.61
CA VAL A 563 39.80 13.78 2.46
C VAL A 563 39.89 14.79 3.61
N LYS A 564 41.08 15.32 3.90
CA LYS A 564 41.23 16.31 4.97
C LYS A 564 40.79 17.70 4.53
N SER A 565 40.91 18.01 3.25
CA SER A 565 40.42 19.24 2.65
C SER A 565 39.88 19.00 1.25
N THR A 566 38.94 19.82 0.79
CA THR A 566 38.29 19.62 -0.51
C THR A 566 39.24 19.77 -1.69
N GLY A 567 40.38 20.45 -1.54
CA GLY A 567 41.40 20.57 -2.59
C GLY A 567 42.04 19.23 -2.98
N GLU A 568 42.10 18.26 -2.06
CA GLU A 568 42.57 16.90 -2.33
C GLU A 568 41.68 16.15 -3.34
N ILE A 569 40.44 16.63 -3.58
CA ILE A 569 39.51 16.02 -4.54
C ILE A 569 39.99 16.20 -5.98
N GLY A 570 40.72 17.27 -6.31
CA GLY A 570 41.16 17.59 -7.67
C GLY A 570 40.10 18.36 -8.46
N SER A 571 39.48 17.75 -9.45
CA SER A 571 38.35 18.32 -10.20
C SER A 571 37.16 17.38 -10.21
N PHE A 572 35.94 17.90 -10.35
CA PHE A 572 34.70 17.12 -10.35
C PHE A 572 33.94 17.32 -11.64
N LYS A 573 33.42 16.22 -12.22
CA LYS A 573 32.69 16.27 -13.48
C LYS A 573 31.48 15.35 -13.50
N ILE A 574 30.32 15.89 -13.86
CA ILE A 574 29.09 15.13 -14.08
C ILE A 574 29.14 14.54 -15.50
N ILE A 575 29.22 13.21 -15.59
CA ILE A 575 29.25 12.50 -16.87
C ILE A 575 27.84 12.32 -17.43
N LYS A 576 26.88 12.01 -16.55
CA LYS A 576 25.54 11.63 -16.99
C LYS A 576 24.50 11.97 -15.95
N GLU A 577 23.37 12.46 -16.43
CA GLU A 577 22.12 12.61 -15.68
C GLU A 577 21.03 11.78 -16.36
N GLU A 578 20.31 10.94 -15.61
CA GLU A 578 19.24 10.10 -16.14
C GLU A 578 18.12 9.83 -15.12
N SER A 579 16.98 9.32 -15.59
CA SER A 579 15.93 8.84 -14.67
C SER A 579 16.34 7.49 -14.10
N SER A 580 16.26 7.32 -12.78
CA SER A 580 16.38 5.99 -12.14
C SER A 580 15.02 5.29 -12.07
N SER A 581 14.00 6.02 -11.63
CA SER A 581 12.60 5.59 -11.59
C SER A 581 11.69 6.83 -11.57
N ALA A 582 10.36 6.66 -11.46
CA ALA A 582 9.44 7.79 -11.37
C ALA A 582 9.77 8.64 -10.13
N GLY A 583 9.99 9.95 -10.33
CA GLY A 583 10.34 10.89 -9.27
C GLY A 583 11.78 10.79 -8.74
N ILE A 584 12.63 9.91 -9.30
CA ILE A 584 14.02 9.72 -8.87
C ILE A 584 14.97 9.95 -10.05
N ARG A 585 15.90 10.89 -9.86
CA ARG A 585 16.97 11.23 -10.80
C ARG A 585 18.29 10.64 -10.34
N ARG A 586 19.19 10.39 -11.27
CA ARG A 586 20.49 9.79 -11.05
C ARG A 586 21.57 10.61 -11.73
N ILE A 587 22.57 11.03 -10.97
CA ILE A 587 23.80 11.63 -11.48
C ILE A 587 24.92 10.60 -11.39
N ARG A 588 25.72 10.47 -12.45
CA ARG A 588 27.04 9.83 -12.42
C ARG A 588 28.10 10.89 -12.61
N ALA A 589 29.08 10.92 -11.72
CA ALA A 589 30.16 11.88 -11.76
C ALA A 589 31.50 11.22 -11.43
N ILE A 590 32.58 11.87 -11.84
CA ILE A 590 33.96 11.42 -11.60
C ILE A 590 34.76 12.54 -10.97
N VAL A 591 35.93 12.17 -10.44
CA VAL A 591 36.97 13.12 -10.03
C VAL A 591 38.25 12.84 -10.81
N GLU A 592 38.91 13.91 -11.24
CA GLU A 592 40.20 13.86 -11.97
C GLU A 592 41.27 14.59 -11.15
#